data_AF-A0A1V9FDA8-F1
#
_entry.id   AF-A0A1V9FDA8-F1
#
_cell.length_a   1.000
_cell.length_b   1.000
_cell.length_c   1.000
_cell.angle_alpha   90.00
_cell.angle_beta   90.00
_cell.angle_gamma   90.00
#
_symmetry.space_group_name_H-M   'P 1'
#
loop_
_entity.id
_entity.type
_entity.pdbx_description
1 polymer ?
#
loop_
_entity_poly.entity_id
_entity_poly.type
_entity_poly.pdbx_seq_one_letter_code
_entity_poly.pdbx_strand_id
1 'polypeptide(L)'
;MKVICLVAGILLSCSLYSQDSPSLYNEVVDFPDKLFGVIEKRTNDYRVKLVNQTDRYLLKLARREKQLQRRLWKKDSTTAKQLFGNPDSTYQKLQQQLISGTPSTFRDLAYNSHLDSMQTALRFIGQQGAALPNKTAAIQSSLNSYTQLQQTLNGTEAIQKQLQQRQQYLQQQLQSIGLVKELAAFKKDVYYYKQQLNTYKEAFNDPQKLEQVLMQTVKLYKRPSRQYPQCGDGGNPKRLLHCLKL
;
A
#
# COMPACT_ATOMS: atom_id res chain seq x y z
N MET A 1 11.77 -28.45 -78.56
CA MET A 1 13.05 -28.30 -77.84
C MET A 1 13.40 -26.82 -77.71
N LYS A 2 13.31 -26.26 -76.49
CA LYS A 2 14.31 -25.32 -75.92
C LYS A 2 13.91 -24.99 -74.48
N VAL A 3 14.91 -25.15 -73.63
CA VAL A 3 14.97 -25.20 -72.18
C VAL A 3 14.95 -23.78 -71.57
N ILE A 4 14.19 -23.64 -70.48
CA ILE A 4 14.43 -22.89 -69.22
C ILE A 4 15.17 -21.54 -69.29
N CYS A 5 14.52 -20.50 -68.72
CA CYS A 5 15.04 -19.50 -67.75
C CYS A 5 14.33 -18.15 -67.95
N LEU A 6 13.55 -17.68 -66.96
CA LEU A 6 13.69 -16.32 -66.41
C LEU A 6 12.72 -16.07 -65.26
N VAL A 7 13.34 -15.68 -64.15
CA VAL A 7 12.79 -15.16 -62.92
C VAL A 7 12.18 -13.77 -63.16
N ALA A 8 10.92 -13.55 -62.79
CA ALA A 8 10.37 -12.19 -62.60
C ALA A 8 9.09 -12.22 -61.76
N GLY A 9 9.09 -11.52 -60.62
CA GLY A 9 7.92 -10.77 -60.19
C GLY A 9 7.03 -11.33 -59.07
N ILE A 10 7.59 -11.85 -57.97
CA ILE A 10 6.87 -11.83 -56.68
C ILE A 10 7.15 -10.46 -56.05
N LEU A 11 6.22 -9.52 -56.20
CA LEU A 11 6.25 -8.23 -55.53
C LEU A 11 4.85 -7.82 -55.08
N LEU A 12 4.76 -7.57 -53.77
CA LEU A 12 3.84 -6.69 -53.05
C LEU A 12 2.35 -7.08 -53.08
N SER A 13 1.69 -7.32 -51.96
CA SER A 13 1.74 -6.50 -50.75
C SER A 13 1.33 -7.30 -49.49
N CYS A 14 2.32 -7.72 -48.69
CA CYS A 14 2.09 -7.80 -47.26
C CYS A 14 1.94 -6.36 -46.77
N SER A 15 0.73 -5.98 -46.38
CA SER A 15 0.51 -4.79 -45.56
C SER A 15 1.32 -4.96 -44.28
N LEU A 16 2.53 -4.39 -44.27
CA LEU A 16 3.26 -4.10 -43.06
C LEU A 16 2.38 -3.09 -42.30
N TYR A 17 1.60 -3.59 -41.35
CA TYR A 17 1.29 -2.80 -40.18
C TYR A 17 2.62 -2.55 -39.48
N SER A 18 3.30 -1.46 -39.84
CA SER A 18 4.16 -0.79 -38.88
C SER A 18 3.22 -0.37 -37.76
N GLN A 19 3.10 -1.20 -36.73
CA GLN A 19 2.66 -0.70 -35.44
C GLN A 19 3.80 0.20 -34.98
N ASP A 20 3.74 1.47 -35.39
CA ASP A 20 4.30 2.54 -34.58
C ASP A 20 3.58 2.43 -33.25
N SER A 21 4.11 1.59 -32.36
CA SER A 21 3.79 1.67 -30.95
C SER A 21 4.16 3.10 -30.59
N PRO A 22 3.21 4.00 -30.29
CA PRO A 22 3.58 5.30 -29.75
C PRO A 22 4.54 5.00 -28.62
N SER A 23 5.74 5.59 -28.68
CA SER A 23 6.79 5.26 -27.74
C SER A 23 6.19 5.37 -26.34
N LEU A 24 6.32 4.33 -25.53
CA LEU A 24 5.79 4.31 -24.15
C LEU A 24 6.25 5.54 -23.33
N TYR A 25 7.29 6.23 -23.81
CA TYR A 25 7.72 7.56 -23.40
C TYR A 25 6.64 8.64 -23.56
N ASN A 26 5.96 8.74 -24.71
CA ASN A 26 4.88 9.70 -24.94
C ASN A 26 3.69 9.44 -23.99
N GLU A 27 3.37 8.18 -23.68
CA GLU A 27 2.31 7.82 -22.73
C GLU A 27 2.66 8.19 -21.28
N VAL A 28 3.96 8.13 -20.92
CA VAL A 28 4.47 8.53 -19.61
C VAL A 28 4.60 10.06 -19.47
N VAL A 29 4.93 10.77 -20.55
CA VAL A 29 4.94 12.24 -20.60
C VAL A 29 3.51 12.80 -20.51
N ASP A 30 2.54 12.12 -21.11
CA ASP A 30 1.10 12.46 -21.06
C ASP A 30 0.39 12.00 -19.77
N PHE A 31 1.11 11.53 -18.73
CA PHE A 31 0.48 11.25 -17.45
C PHE A 31 -0.26 12.51 -16.96
N PRO A 32 -1.59 12.47 -16.78
CA PRO A 32 -2.33 13.67 -16.44
C PRO A 32 -1.89 14.15 -15.07
N ASP A 33 -1.57 15.44 -14.92
CA ASP A 33 -1.16 16.01 -13.61
C ASP A 33 -2.21 15.77 -12.51
N LYS A 34 -3.47 15.64 -12.93
CA LYS A 34 -4.60 15.25 -12.07
C LYS A 34 -4.43 13.88 -11.41
N LEU A 35 -3.67 12.94 -12.01
CA LEU A 35 -3.47 11.59 -11.48
C LEU A 35 -2.79 11.62 -10.11
N PHE A 36 -1.65 12.30 -9.99
CA PHE A 36 -0.93 12.37 -8.72
C PHE A 36 -1.75 13.08 -7.65
N GLY A 37 -2.48 14.14 -8.02
CA GLY A 37 -3.41 14.82 -7.11
C GLY A 37 -4.56 13.94 -6.63
N VAL A 38 -5.15 13.11 -7.51
CA VAL A 38 -6.20 12.14 -7.13
C VAL A 38 -5.64 11.05 -6.21
N ILE A 39 -4.46 10.52 -6.53
CA ILE A 39 -3.78 9.49 -5.74
C ILE A 39 -3.43 10.02 -4.34
N GLU A 40 -2.82 11.20 -4.26
CA GLU A 40 -2.49 11.87 -3.00
C GLU A 40 -3.74 12.10 -2.16
N LYS A 41 -4.77 12.71 -2.75
CA LYS A 41 -6.03 13.00 -2.06
C LYS A 41 -6.67 11.73 -1.51
N ARG A 42 -6.80 10.68 -2.32
CA ARG A 42 -7.40 9.41 -1.90
C ARG A 42 -6.60 8.75 -0.77
N THR A 43 -5.27 8.73 -0.91
CA THR A 43 -4.36 8.15 0.10
C THR A 43 -4.51 8.90 1.42
N ASN A 44 -4.57 10.23 1.38
CA ASN A 44 -4.74 11.06 2.56
C ASN A 44 -6.14 10.92 3.18
N ASP A 45 -7.21 10.87 2.38
CA ASP A 45 -8.57 10.65 2.85
C ASP A 45 -8.69 9.32 3.61
N TYR A 46 -8.06 8.27 3.07
CA TYR A 46 -8.02 6.97 3.71
C TYR A 46 -7.21 7.00 5.03
N ARG A 47 -6.04 7.65 5.03
CA ARG A 47 -5.24 7.86 6.24
C ARG A 47 -6.02 8.59 7.34
N VAL A 48 -6.70 9.68 6.99
CA VAL A 48 -7.51 10.47 7.93
C VAL A 48 -8.67 9.65 8.49
N LYS A 49 -9.38 8.89 7.65
CA LYS A 49 -10.44 7.98 8.12
C LYS A 49 -9.92 6.96 9.11
N LEU A 50 -8.76 6.38 8.84
CA LEU A 50 -8.12 5.39 9.70
C LEU A 50 -7.75 6.00 11.06
N VAL A 51 -7.08 7.16 11.08
CA VAL A 51 -6.73 7.90 12.31
C VAL A 51 -7.98 8.22 13.13
N ASN A 52 -8.99 8.83 12.50
CA ASN A 52 -10.23 9.20 13.18
C ASN A 52 -10.95 8.00 13.76
N GLN A 53 -10.98 6.87 13.04
CA GLN A 53 -11.64 5.66 13.52
C GLN A 53 -10.90 5.08 14.73
N THR A 54 -9.56 4.97 14.66
CA THR A 54 -8.75 4.49 15.78
C THR A 54 -8.93 5.38 17.00
N ASP A 55 -8.86 6.70 16.84
CA ASP A 55 -9.05 7.66 17.93
C ASP A 55 -10.42 7.49 18.62
N ARG A 56 -11.49 7.37 17.83
CA ARG A 56 -12.85 7.11 18.35
C ARG A 56 -12.92 5.84 19.19
N TYR A 57 -12.27 4.76 18.76
CA TYR A 57 -12.22 3.52 19.54
C TYR A 57 -11.36 3.63 20.80
N LEU A 58 -10.22 4.32 20.74
CA LEU A 58 -9.39 4.59 21.92
C LEU A 58 -10.17 5.37 22.98
N LEU A 59 -10.87 6.43 22.60
CA LEU A 59 -11.72 7.21 23.51
C LEU A 59 -12.87 6.36 24.08
N LYS A 60 -13.43 5.44 23.29
CA LYS A 60 -14.51 4.55 23.75
C LYS A 60 -13.97 3.54 24.76
N LEU A 61 -12.83 2.91 24.47
CA LEU A 61 -12.19 1.92 25.33
C LEU A 61 -11.69 2.53 26.64
N ALA A 62 -11.12 3.74 26.60
CA ALA A 62 -10.76 4.51 27.80
C ALA A 62 -11.96 4.70 28.74
N ARG A 63 -13.13 5.05 28.19
CA ARG A 63 -14.38 5.19 28.95
C ARG A 63 -14.85 3.85 29.55
N ARG A 64 -14.77 2.76 28.78
CA ARG A 64 -15.11 1.41 29.28
C ARG A 64 -14.19 1.00 30.42
N GLU A 65 -12.90 1.24 30.28
CA GLU A 65 -11.91 0.87 31.28
C GLU A 65 -12.05 1.68 32.56
N LYS A 66 -12.34 2.98 32.48
CA LYS A 66 -12.73 3.79 33.64
C LYS A 66 -13.98 3.27 34.36
N GLN A 67 -14.98 2.81 33.61
CA GLN A 67 -16.18 2.21 34.21
C GLN A 67 -15.82 0.93 34.98
N LEU A 68 -14.97 0.08 34.42
CA LEU A 68 -14.45 -1.11 35.09
C LEU A 68 -13.67 -0.75 36.36
N GLN A 69 -12.77 0.23 36.26
CA GLN A 69 -12.01 0.74 37.40
C GLN A 69 -12.93 1.20 38.52
N ARG A 70 -13.96 2.02 38.23
CA ARG A 70 -14.93 2.48 39.23
C ARG A 70 -15.71 1.35 39.87
N ARG A 71 -16.10 0.32 39.11
CA ARG A 71 -16.80 -0.85 39.64
C ARG A 71 -15.91 -1.67 40.56
N LEU A 72 -14.64 -1.89 40.16
CA LEU A 72 -13.69 -2.60 41.00
C LEU A 72 -13.32 -1.79 42.25
N TRP A 73 -13.16 -0.47 42.14
CA TRP A 73 -12.83 0.41 43.26
C TRP A 73 -13.83 0.33 44.41
N LYS A 74 -15.13 0.13 44.09
CA LYS A 74 -16.18 -0.07 45.10
C LYS A 74 -16.06 -1.39 45.86
N LYS A 75 -15.39 -2.39 45.29
CA LYS A 75 -15.16 -3.71 45.91
C LYS A 75 -13.82 -3.76 46.62
N ASP A 76 -12.77 -3.33 45.93
CA ASP A 76 -11.39 -3.32 46.39
C ASP A 76 -10.63 -2.20 45.68
N SER A 77 -10.38 -1.12 46.43
CA SER A 77 -9.67 0.06 45.95
C SER A 77 -8.18 -0.19 45.70
N THR A 78 -7.56 -1.09 46.48
CA THR A 78 -6.14 -1.44 46.35
C THR A 78 -5.90 -2.20 45.06
N THR A 79 -6.68 -3.25 44.82
CA THR A 79 -6.62 -4.03 43.58
C THR A 79 -7.01 -3.17 42.37
N ALA A 80 -8.00 -2.29 42.50
CA ALA A 80 -8.37 -1.35 41.42
C ALA A 80 -7.23 -0.41 41.04
N LYS A 81 -6.51 0.14 42.03
CA LYS A 81 -5.37 1.04 41.79
C LYS A 81 -4.21 0.29 41.13
N GLN A 82 -3.91 -0.93 41.58
CA GLN A 82 -2.85 -1.77 41.01
C GLN A 82 -3.16 -2.20 39.56
N LEU A 83 -4.40 -2.62 39.28
CA LEU A 83 -4.80 -3.16 37.99
C LEU A 83 -4.91 -2.10 36.88
N PHE A 84 -5.50 -0.95 37.21
CA PHE A 84 -5.84 0.08 36.22
C PHE A 84 -4.88 1.27 36.22
N GLY A 85 -4.24 1.58 37.35
CA GLY A 85 -3.41 2.78 37.49
C GLY A 85 -4.17 4.04 37.06
N ASN A 86 -3.68 4.69 36.01
CA ASN A 86 -4.35 5.82 35.36
C ASN A 86 -4.69 5.48 33.89
N PRO A 87 -5.94 5.07 33.60
CA PRO A 87 -6.36 4.76 32.23
C PRO A 87 -6.16 5.94 31.26
N ASP A 88 -6.36 7.19 31.68
CA ASP A 88 -6.24 8.35 30.78
C ASP A 88 -4.85 8.46 30.18
N SER A 89 -3.82 8.34 31.00
CA SER A 89 -2.45 8.45 30.52
C SER A 89 -2.08 7.30 29.58
N THR A 90 -2.65 6.10 29.80
CA THR A 90 -2.48 4.95 28.89
C THR A 90 -3.05 5.27 27.51
N TYR A 91 -4.31 5.70 27.42
CA TYR A 91 -4.94 5.96 26.12
C TYR A 91 -4.41 7.22 25.44
N GLN A 92 -4.01 8.25 26.19
CA GLN A 92 -3.31 9.41 25.64
C GLN A 92 -1.99 9.03 24.97
N LYS A 93 -1.22 8.11 25.57
CA LYS A 93 0.00 7.58 24.94
C LYS A 93 -0.32 6.84 23.63
N LEU A 94 -1.40 6.07 23.59
CA LEU A 94 -1.84 5.39 22.37
C LEU A 94 -2.27 6.39 21.27
N GLN A 95 -2.95 7.47 21.64
CA GLN A 95 -3.32 8.54 20.71
C GLN A 95 -2.07 9.28 20.18
N GLN A 96 -1.11 9.58 21.05
CA GLN A 96 0.16 10.18 20.64
C GLN A 96 0.94 9.25 19.71
N GLN A 97 0.96 7.94 20.00
CA GLN A 97 1.57 6.92 19.16
C GLN A 97 0.98 6.88 17.75
N LEU A 98 -0.34 7.08 17.63
CA LEU A 98 -1.05 7.15 16.36
C LEU A 98 -0.63 8.37 15.53
N ILE A 99 -0.44 9.53 16.17
CA ILE A 99 -0.12 10.80 15.51
C ILE A 99 1.36 10.86 15.12
N SER A 100 2.26 10.40 16.01
CA SER A 100 3.70 10.51 15.80
C SER A 100 4.24 9.55 14.75
N GLY A 101 3.46 8.53 14.36
CA GLY A 101 3.87 7.50 13.42
C GLY A 101 5.05 6.73 13.99
N THR A 102 4.80 5.63 14.70
CA THR A 102 5.91 4.88 15.30
C THR A 102 6.88 4.35 14.24
N PRO A 103 8.20 4.60 14.36
CA PRO A 103 9.19 3.82 13.64
C PRO A 103 9.05 2.38 14.13
N SER A 104 8.43 1.54 13.32
CA SER A 104 8.09 0.18 13.72
C SER A 104 9.37 -0.65 13.81
N THR A 105 9.80 -0.95 15.04
CA THR A 105 10.74 -2.05 15.33
C THR A 105 10.17 -3.39 14.86
N PHE A 106 8.85 -3.46 14.70
CA PHE A 106 8.16 -4.56 14.05
C PHE A 106 8.06 -4.30 12.53
N ARG A 107 9.05 -4.76 11.77
CA ARG A 107 9.06 -4.67 10.30
C ARG A 107 7.93 -5.47 9.61
N ASP A 108 7.24 -6.35 10.34
CA ASP A 108 6.36 -7.37 9.77
C ASP A 108 4.85 -7.17 9.99
N LEU A 109 4.39 -6.01 10.48
CA LEU A 109 3.01 -5.92 10.96
C LEU A 109 1.98 -5.72 9.83
N ALA A 110 2.12 -4.72 8.98
CA ALA A 110 1.09 -4.41 7.98
C ALA A 110 1.58 -4.68 6.55
N TYR A 111 1.71 -5.94 6.16
CA TYR A 111 1.92 -6.26 4.74
C TYR A 111 0.68 -5.86 3.94
N ASN A 112 0.84 -4.90 3.03
CA ASN A 112 -0.19 -4.47 2.09
C ASN A 112 0.39 -4.51 0.67
N SER A 113 -0.02 -5.52 -0.10
CA SER A 113 0.52 -5.78 -1.45
C SER A 113 0.27 -4.62 -2.42
N HIS A 114 -0.86 -3.93 -2.30
CA HIS A 114 -1.19 -2.77 -3.13
C HIS A 114 -0.30 -1.57 -2.79
N LEU A 115 -0.12 -1.28 -1.51
CA LEU A 115 0.72 -0.19 -0.99
C LEU A 115 2.18 -0.36 -1.46
N ASP A 116 2.73 -1.57 -1.34
CA ASP A 116 4.08 -1.90 -1.78
C ASP A 116 4.26 -1.77 -3.30
N SER A 117 3.25 -2.23 -4.05
CA SER A 117 3.25 -2.14 -5.51
C SER A 117 3.24 -0.68 -5.96
N MET A 118 2.42 0.16 -5.33
CA MET A 118 2.35 1.59 -5.64
C MET A 118 3.61 2.34 -5.23
N GLN A 119 4.17 2.08 -4.05
CA GLN A 119 5.46 2.66 -3.65
C GLN A 119 6.56 2.29 -4.63
N THR A 120 6.60 1.03 -5.07
CA THR A 120 7.58 0.56 -6.06
C THR A 120 7.37 1.22 -7.41
N ALA A 121 6.13 1.33 -7.89
CA ALA A 121 5.78 2.00 -9.13
C ALA A 121 6.19 3.49 -9.11
N LEU A 122 5.86 4.19 -8.03
CA LEU A 122 6.19 5.61 -7.86
C LEU A 122 7.71 5.84 -7.71
N ARG A 123 8.43 4.98 -6.98
CA ARG A 123 9.90 5.06 -6.89
C ARG A 123 10.55 4.83 -8.25
N PHE A 124 10.05 3.84 -8.99
CA PHE A 124 10.51 3.53 -10.33
C PHE A 124 10.34 4.74 -11.26
N ILE A 125 9.17 5.37 -11.27
CA ILE A 125 8.91 6.56 -12.10
C ILE A 125 9.75 7.76 -11.63
N GLY A 126 9.91 7.95 -10.32
CA GLY A 126 10.76 9.01 -9.76
C GLY A 126 12.24 8.88 -10.15
N GLN A 127 12.75 7.65 -10.25
CA GLN A 127 14.12 7.39 -10.73
C GLN A 127 14.32 7.75 -12.21
N GLN A 128 13.25 7.75 -13.00
CA GLN A 128 13.27 8.21 -14.39
C GLN A 128 13.19 9.74 -14.51
N GLY A 129 13.46 10.50 -13.43
CA GLY A 129 13.24 11.95 -13.33
C GLY A 129 13.88 12.82 -14.42
N ALA A 130 14.94 12.35 -15.10
CA ALA A 130 15.50 13.03 -16.28
C ALA A 130 14.53 13.07 -17.48
N ALA A 131 13.59 12.13 -17.56
CA ALA A 131 12.55 12.07 -18.59
C ALA A 131 11.27 12.85 -18.21
N LEU A 132 11.11 13.25 -16.94
CA LEU A 132 9.87 13.88 -16.42
C LEU A 132 10.16 15.10 -15.51
N PRO A 133 10.91 16.12 -15.99
CA PRO A 133 11.40 17.21 -15.14
C PRO A 133 10.29 17.98 -14.40
N ASN A 134 9.11 18.13 -15.01
CA ASN A 134 8.00 18.90 -14.46
C ASN A 134 7.06 18.11 -13.51
N LYS A 135 7.30 16.82 -13.28
CA LYS A 135 6.42 15.95 -12.46
C LYS A 135 7.09 15.40 -11.20
N THR A 136 8.38 15.68 -11.01
CA THR A 136 9.20 15.20 -9.89
C THR A 136 8.60 15.53 -8.51
N ALA A 137 8.12 16.75 -8.31
CA ALA A 137 7.48 17.18 -7.07
C ALA A 137 6.17 16.42 -6.77
N ALA A 138 5.33 16.20 -7.78
CA ALA A 138 4.06 15.49 -7.64
C ALA A 138 4.27 13.99 -7.33
N ILE A 139 5.28 13.37 -7.95
CA ILE A 139 5.70 12.00 -7.67
C ILE A 139 6.21 11.89 -6.23
N GLN A 140 7.05 12.83 -5.79
CA GLN A 140 7.57 12.85 -4.42
C GLN A 140 6.47 13.05 -3.38
N SER A 141 5.51 13.94 -3.65
CA SER A 141 4.33 14.13 -2.80
C SER A 141 3.55 12.83 -2.65
N SER A 142 3.25 12.16 -3.77
CA SER A 142 2.54 10.88 -3.78
C SER A 142 3.29 9.80 -2.99
N LEU A 143 4.61 9.69 -3.17
CA LEU A 143 5.47 8.78 -2.39
C LEU A 143 5.39 9.05 -0.88
N ASN A 144 5.42 10.32 -0.50
CA ASN A 144 5.31 10.73 0.90
C ASN A 144 3.93 10.35 1.47
N SER A 145 2.84 10.56 0.73
CA SER A 145 1.49 10.17 1.16
C SER A 145 1.37 8.67 1.40
N TYR A 146 1.91 7.83 0.50
CA TYR A 146 1.94 6.37 0.69
C TYR A 146 2.79 5.97 1.90
N THR A 147 3.92 6.64 2.11
CA THR A 147 4.79 6.37 3.26
C THR A 147 4.09 6.69 4.58
N GLN A 148 3.43 7.85 4.66
CA GLN A 148 2.63 8.24 5.83
C GLN A 148 1.46 7.29 6.08
N LEU A 149 0.82 6.81 5.02
CA LEU A 149 -0.24 5.81 5.15
C LEU A 149 0.29 4.48 5.71
N GLN A 150 1.43 3.99 5.21
CA GLN A 150 2.08 2.79 5.74
C GLN A 150 2.40 2.94 7.24
N GLN A 151 2.96 4.08 7.64
CA GLN A 151 3.26 4.37 9.04
C GLN A 151 1.99 4.38 9.91
N THR A 152 0.91 4.98 9.40
CA THR A 152 -0.39 5.01 10.08
C THR A 152 -0.94 3.59 10.25
N LEU A 153 -0.92 2.78 9.19
CA LEU A 153 -1.35 1.37 9.24
C LEU A 153 -0.56 0.58 10.28
N ASN A 154 0.77 0.65 10.23
CA ASN A 154 1.65 0.00 11.21
C ASN A 154 1.30 0.43 12.65
N GLY A 155 1.10 1.73 12.87
CA GLY A 155 0.69 2.29 14.16
C GLY A 155 -0.67 1.74 14.64
N THR A 156 -1.67 1.71 13.76
CA THR A 156 -3.01 1.21 14.10
C THR A 156 -3.03 -0.28 14.46
N GLU A 157 -2.18 -1.08 13.81
CA GLU A 157 -2.05 -2.50 14.12
C GLU A 157 -1.30 -2.75 15.42
N ALA A 158 -0.23 -2.00 15.68
CA ALA A 158 0.45 -2.05 16.97
C ALA A 158 -0.54 -1.74 18.11
N ILE A 159 -1.37 -0.70 17.93
CA ILE A 159 -2.45 -0.35 18.85
C ILE A 159 -3.47 -1.50 18.95
N GLN A 160 -3.90 -2.11 17.85
CA GLN A 160 -4.82 -3.26 17.87
C GLN A 160 -4.28 -4.42 18.70
N LYS A 161 -2.99 -4.75 18.55
CA LYS A 161 -2.33 -5.80 19.32
C LYS A 161 -2.27 -5.44 20.81
N GLN A 162 -1.90 -4.21 21.15
CA GLN A 162 -1.88 -3.74 22.53
C GLN A 162 -3.28 -3.78 23.19
N LEU A 163 -4.32 -3.39 22.46
CA LEU A 163 -5.71 -3.45 22.95
C LEU A 163 -6.16 -4.91 23.15
N GLN A 164 -5.76 -5.83 22.29
CA GLN A 164 -6.03 -7.25 22.45
C GLN A 164 -5.31 -7.84 23.67
N GLN A 165 -4.04 -7.47 23.89
CA GLN A 165 -3.29 -7.85 25.09
C GLN A 165 -3.95 -7.30 26.36
N ARG A 166 -4.35 -6.02 26.35
CA ARG A 166 -5.06 -5.39 27.49
C ARG A 166 -6.39 -6.10 27.76
N GLN A 167 -7.13 -6.46 26.71
CA GLN A 167 -8.39 -7.22 26.83
C GLN A 167 -8.19 -8.59 27.48
N GLN A 168 -7.14 -9.32 27.12
CA GLN A 168 -6.81 -10.62 27.71
C GLN A 168 -6.37 -10.48 29.16
N TYR A 169 -5.52 -9.51 29.45
CA TYR A 169 -5.06 -9.21 30.80
C TYR A 169 -6.23 -8.85 31.73
N LEU A 170 -7.10 -7.93 31.33
CA LEU A 170 -8.29 -7.58 32.12
C LEU A 170 -9.22 -8.78 32.30
N GLN A 171 -9.34 -9.67 31.33
CA GLN A 171 -10.16 -10.86 31.46
C GLN A 171 -9.64 -11.80 32.54
N GLN A 172 -8.33 -12.07 32.56
CA GLN A 172 -7.70 -12.94 33.56
C GLN A 172 -7.85 -12.35 34.97
N GLN A 173 -7.59 -11.04 35.12
CA GLN A 173 -7.63 -10.37 36.41
C GLN A 173 -9.05 -10.22 36.97
N LEU A 174 -10.06 -9.98 36.11
CA LEU A 174 -11.45 -9.86 36.56
C LEU A 174 -12.12 -11.23 36.79
N GLN A 175 -11.51 -12.34 36.34
CA GLN A 175 -12.02 -13.69 36.56
C GLN A 175 -11.93 -14.12 38.01
N SER A 176 -10.79 -13.89 38.65
CA SER A 176 -10.61 -14.17 40.09
C SER A 176 -11.51 -13.31 40.99
N ILE A 177 -11.96 -12.15 40.50
CA ILE A 177 -12.77 -11.18 41.26
C ILE A 177 -14.29 -11.32 40.98
N GLY A 178 -14.68 -12.23 40.07
CA GLY A 178 -16.08 -12.41 39.68
C GLY A 178 -16.71 -11.22 38.96
N LEU A 179 -15.89 -10.42 38.23
CA LEU A 179 -16.33 -9.24 37.48
C LEU A 179 -16.22 -9.38 35.95
N VAL A 180 -16.00 -10.60 35.44
CA VAL A 180 -15.83 -10.86 33.99
C VAL A 180 -16.99 -10.34 33.15
N LYS A 181 -18.23 -10.40 33.67
CA LYS A 181 -19.42 -9.92 32.94
C LYS A 181 -19.33 -8.42 32.61
N GLU A 182 -18.68 -7.64 33.46
CA GLU A 182 -18.50 -6.19 33.23
C GLU A 182 -17.57 -5.90 32.05
N LEU A 183 -16.67 -6.83 31.71
CA LEU A 183 -15.71 -6.71 30.61
C LEU A 183 -16.37 -6.90 29.23
N ALA A 184 -17.61 -7.39 29.16
CA ALA A 184 -18.25 -7.74 27.89
C ALA A 184 -18.28 -6.57 26.88
N ALA A 185 -18.59 -5.36 27.36
CA ALA A 185 -18.62 -4.17 26.51
C ALA A 185 -17.23 -3.80 25.97
N PHE A 186 -16.18 -3.95 26.78
CA PHE A 186 -14.79 -3.72 26.35
C PHE A 186 -14.38 -4.73 25.29
N LYS A 187 -14.65 -6.03 25.51
CA LYS A 187 -14.36 -7.10 24.53
C LYS A 187 -15.05 -6.84 23.20
N LYS A 188 -16.32 -6.45 23.24
CA LYS A 188 -17.10 -6.08 22.07
C LYS A 188 -16.42 -4.93 21.30
N ASP A 189 -16.03 -3.87 21.99
CA ASP A 189 -15.40 -2.70 21.37
C ASP A 189 -14.03 -3.04 20.75
N VAL A 190 -13.20 -3.88 21.40
CA VAL A 190 -11.93 -4.38 20.83
C VAL A 190 -12.16 -5.25 19.60
N TYR A 191 -13.16 -6.13 19.62
CA TYR A 191 -13.52 -6.98 18.48
C TYR A 191 -13.95 -6.13 17.26
N TYR A 192 -14.85 -5.17 17.45
CA TYR A 192 -15.29 -4.31 16.35
C TYR A 192 -14.18 -3.42 15.81
N TYR A 193 -13.27 -2.95 16.67
CA TYR A 193 -12.10 -2.21 16.22
C TYR A 193 -11.26 -3.06 15.27
N LYS A 194 -10.94 -4.31 15.65
CA LYS A 194 -10.20 -5.25 14.80
C LYS A 194 -10.91 -5.48 13.46
N GLN A 195 -12.22 -5.74 13.49
CA GLN A 195 -13.01 -5.95 12.28
C GLN A 195 -12.96 -4.73 11.35
N GLN A 196 -13.17 -3.54 11.92
CA GLN A 196 -13.16 -2.30 11.17
C GLN A 196 -11.80 -2.03 10.51
N LEU A 197 -10.70 -2.29 11.22
CA LEU A 197 -9.35 -2.18 10.64
C LEU A 197 -9.16 -3.13 9.45
N ASN A 198 -9.63 -4.38 9.55
CA ASN A 198 -9.55 -5.33 8.45
C ASN A 198 -10.36 -4.86 7.24
N THR A 199 -11.59 -4.37 7.46
CA THR A 199 -12.42 -3.81 6.38
C THR A 199 -11.74 -2.64 5.68
N TYR A 200 -11.10 -1.75 6.43
CA TYR A 200 -10.33 -0.66 5.82
C TYR A 200 -9.19 -1.22 4.96
N LYS A 201 -8.37 -2.14 5.49
CA LYS A 201 -7.25 -2.74 4.74
C LYS A 201 -7.70 -3.41 3.45
N GLU A 202 -8.78 -4.17 3.51
CA GLU A 202 -9.38 -4.83 2.35
C GLU A 202 -9.83 -3.79 1.32
N ALA A 203 -10.56 -2.75 1.75
CA ALA A 203 -11.01 -1.68 0.85
C ALA A 203 -9.86 -0.86 0.22
N PHE A 204 -8.69 -0.82 0.86
CA PHE A 204 -7.51 -0.19 0.28
C PHE A 204 -6.76 -1.11 -0.69
N ASN A 205 -6.86 -2.42 -0.53
CA ASN A 205 -6.22 -3.38 -1.44
C ASN A 205 -6.84 -3.37 -2.84
N ASP A 206 -8.05 -2.81 -3.02
CA ASP A 206 -8.71 -2.69 -4.32
C ASP A 206 -8.18 -1.48 -5.12
N PRO A 207 -7.34 -1.72 -6.16
CA PRO A 207 -6.72 -0.65 -6.92
C PRO A 207 -7.74 0.00 -7.85
N GLN A 208 -7.76 1.33 -7.89
CA GLN A 208 -8.59 2.06 -8.86
C GLN A 208 -7.97 2.04 -10.25
N LYS A 209 -8.79 2.31 -11.27
CA LYS A 209 -8.39 2.30 -12.69
C LYS A 209 -7.09 3.09 -12.95
N LEU A 210 -6.92 4.26 -12.33
CA LEU A 210 -5.71 5.09 -12.51
C LEU A 210 -4.45 4.49 -11.87
N GLU A 211 -4.58 3.84 -10.71
CA GLU A 211 -3.48 3.11 -10.06
C GLU A 211 -3.11 1.84 -10.85
N GLN A 212 -4.12 1.16 -11.41
CA GLN A 212 -3.90 0.01 -12.30
C GLN A 212 -3.13 0.41 -13.55
N VAL A 213 -3.50 1.53 -14.19
CA VAL A 213 -2.78 2.08 -15.35
C VAL A 213 -1.33 2.37 -14.97
N LEU A 214 -1.08 3.09 -13.86
CA LEU A 214 0.27 3.37 -13.37
C LEU A 214 1.09 2.08 -13.19
N MET A 215 0.52 1.08 -12.52
CA MET A 215 1.17 -0.20 -12.29
C MET A 215 1.43 -0.98 -13.58
N GLN A 216 0.51 -0.93 -14.55
CA GLN A 216 0.69 -1.54 -15.87
C GLN A 216 1.82 -0.85 -16.65
N THR A 217 1.85 0.48 -16.69
CA THR A 217 2.89 1.26 -17.36
C THR A 217 4.28 0.93 -16.81
N VAL A 218 4.44 0.86 -15.48
CA VAL A 218 5.72 0.46 -14.87
C VAL A 218 6.11 -0.97 -15.21
N LYS A 219 5.16 -1.92 -15.21
CA LYS A 219 5.41 -3.31 -15.60
C LYS A 219 5.88 -3.42 -17.05
N LEU A 220 5.33 -2.61 -17.95
CA LEU A 220 5.74 -2.57 -19.35
C LEU A 220 7.16 -2.02 -19.50
N TYR A 221 7.51 -0.95 -18.77
CA TYR A 221 8.87 -0.39 -18.82
C TYR A 221 9.93 -1.38 -18.29
N LYS A 222 9.65 -2.10 -17.19
CA LYS A 222 10.64 -3.00 -16.56
C LYS A 222 10.97 -4.24 -17.40
N ARG A 223 10.23 -4.52 -18.48
CA ARG A 223 10.58 -5.62 -19.40
C ARG A 223 11.87 -5.25 -20.13
N PRO A 224 12.96 -6.05 -20.01
CA PRO A 224 14.13 -5.83 -20.84
C PRO A 224 13.68 -5.90 -22.29
N SER A 225 13.98 -4.85 -23.06
CA SER A 225 13.86 -4.92 -24.52
C SER A 225 14.59 -6.18 -24.94
N ARG A 226 13.90 -7.10 -25.63
CA ARG A 226 14.62 -8.12 -26.39
C ARG A 226 15.48 -7.31 -27.36
N GLN A 227 16.77 -7.20 -27.06
CA GLN A 227 17.76 -6.76 -28.02
C GLN A 227 17.72 -7.78 -29.14
N TYR A 228 16.88 -7.52 -30.14
CA TYR A 228 17.10 -8.12 -31.44
C TYR A 228 18.47 -7.61 -31.88
N PRO A 229 19.40 -8.51 -32.27
CA PRO A 229 20.70 -8.07 -32.73
C PRO A 229 20.46 -7.08 -33.87
N GLN A 230 20.93 -5.85 -33.68
CA GLN A 230 20.98 -4.85 -34.72
C GLN A 230 21.76 -5.48 -35.88
N CYS A 231 21.05 -5.87 -36.94
CA CYS A 231 21.69 -6.29 -38.17
C CYS A 231 22.30 -5.02 -38.74
N GLY A 232 23.57 -4.78 -38.42
CA GLY A 232 24.31 -3.62 -38.87
C GLY A 232 24.22 -3.50 -40.38
N ASP A 233 23.61 -2.42 -40.81
CA ASP A 233 23.65 -1.94 -42.17
C ASP A 233 25.11 -1.61 -42.52
N GLY A 234 25.67 -2.29 -43.52
CA GLY A 234 27.09 -2.09 -43.88
C GLY A 234 27.82 -3.32 -44.43
N GLY A 235 27.44 -3.75 -45.64
CA GLY A 235 28.45 -4.09 -46.65
C GLY A 235 29.20 -5.43 -46.58
N ASN A 236 28.65 -6.51 -46.00
CA ASN A 236 29.26 -7.83 -46.15
C ASN A 236 28.24 -8.96 -46.45
N PRO A 237 28.13 -9.42 -47.71
CA PRO A 237 27.14 -10.43 -48.11
C PRO A 237 27.39 -11.84 -47.54
N LYS A 238 28.49 -12.09 -46.82
CA LYS A 238 28.81 -13.43 -46.27
C LYS A 238 28.24 -13.72 -44.88
N ARG A 239 27.58 -12.76 -44.21
CA ARG A 239 26.97 -12.98 -42.88
C ARG A 239 25.49 -13.36 -42.89
N LEU A 240 24.82 -13.38 -44.04
CA LEU A 240 23.38 -13.67 -44.13
C LEU A 240 23.00 -15.14 -43.88
N LEU A 241 23.92 -16.10 -44.05
CA LEU A 241 23.58 -17.53 -43.85
C LEU A 241 23.52 -17.97 -42.38
N HIS A 242 23.95 -17.16 -41.43
CA HIS A 242 23.97 -17.54 -40.02
C HIS A 242 22.72 -17.12 -39.23
N CYS A 243 21.78 -16.39 -39.86
CA CYS A 243 20.55 -15.90 -39.22
C CYS A 243 19.29 -16.73 -39.54
N LEU A 244 19.40 -17.80 -40.34
CA LEU A 244 18.26 -18.65 -40.73
C LEU A 244 18.30 -20.07 -40.14
N LYS A 245 19.19 -20.32 -39.18
CA LYS A 245 19.18 -21.54 -38.36
C LYS A 245 19.06 -21.15 -36.89
N LEU A 246 17.83 -20.92 -36.45
CA LEU A 246 17.28 -21.14 -35.10
C LEU A 246 15.81 -20.71 -35.08
#